data_AF-A0A8X6IF88-F1
#
_entry.id   AF-A0A8X6IF88-F1
#
_cell.length_a   1.000
_cell.length_b   1.000
_cell.length_c   1.000
_cell.angle_alpha   90.00
_cell.angle_beta   90.00
_cell.angle_gamma   90.00
#
_symmetry.space_group_name_H-M   'P 1'
#
loop_
_entity.id
_entity.type
_entity.pdbx_description
1 polymer ?
#
loop_
_entity_poly.entity_id
_entity_poly.type
_entity_poly.pdbx_seq_one_letter_code
_entity_poly.pdbx_strand_id
1 'polypeptide(L)'
;MIIKEKQDQILPLFEQLTTLTRQQIPPEPKADREAADFNDFLALAKQARDVVNEGLFVYALSVAVVHRDDCRGVTLPPIQDVFPDRFIPAETINLASKEAKNKPSEDISVEIEDTGNILEPEYKLAYFREHIGVNAHHWYWHVVYPANWSVELTGKKNEGSERRTFLLHTPANVRQVGRLRKELL
;
A
#
# COMPACT_ATOMS: atom_id res chain seq x y z
N MET A 1 -0.04 7.10 25.29
CA MET A 1 0.82 6.24 24.47
C MET A 1 1.86 7.08 23.76
N ILE A 2 3.11 6.67 23.85
CA ILE A 2 4.21 7.24 23.06
C ILE A 2 4.17 6.67 21.63
N ILE A 3 4.78 7.36 20.67
CA ILE A 3 4.73 6.99 19.24
C ILE A 3 5.18 5.55 19.00
N LYS A 4 6.24 5.12 19.68
CA LYS A 4 6.78 3.76 19.56
C LYS A 4 5.75 2.69 19.92
N GLU A 5 5.02 2.86 21.02
CA GLU A 5 3.97 1.92 21.43
C GLU A 5 2.83 1.84 20.40
N LYS A 6 2.50 2.96 19.75
CA LYS A 6 1.48 2.99 18.69
C LYS A 6 1.94 2.22 17.47
N GLN A 7 3.21 2.39 17.11
CA GLN A 7 3.82 1.69 15.98
C GLN A 7 3.87 0.19 16.24
N ASP A 8 4.35 -0.23 17.42
CA ASP A 8 4.43 -1.64 17.82
C ASP A 8 3.05 -2.34 17.80
N GLN A 9 1.96 -1.59 18.03
CA GLN A 9 0.61 -2.14 17.98
C GLN A 9 -0.01 -2.16 16.58
N ILE A 10 0.38 -1.24 15.69
CA ILE A 10 -0.17 -1.14 14.33
C ILE A 10 0.56 -2.09 13.37
N LEU A 11 1.88 -2.24 13.48
CA LEU A 11 2.67 -3.05 12.53
C LEU A 11 2.16 -4.49 12.37
N PRO A 12 1.75 -5.22 13.44
CA PRO A 12 1.22 -6.57 13.29
C PRO A 12 -0.07 -6.67 12.46
N LEU A 13 -0.79 -5.57 12.24
CA LEU A 13 -1.97 -5.56 11.36
C LEU A 13 -1.61 -5.71 9.87
N PHE A 14 -0.36 -5.44 9.51
CA PHE A 14 0.14 -5.56 8.13
C PHE A 14 0.85 -6.89 7.86
N GLU A 15 1.15 -7.68 8.90
CA GLU A 15 1.81 -8.98 8.75
C GLU A 15 0.84 -10.06 8.25
N GLN A 16 1.31 -11.06 7.51
CA GLN A 16 0.55 -12.26 7.11
C GLN A 16 -0.72 -12.00 6.27
N LEU A 17 -0.84 -10.86 5.59
CA LEU A 17 -1.98 -10.51 4.73
C LEU A 17 -1.95 -11.21 3.34
N THR A 18 -1.64 -12.50 3.31
CA THR A 18 -1.47 -13.27 2.05
C THR A 18 -2.40 -14.48 1.94
N THR A 19 -3.57 -14.43 2.57
CA THR A 19 -4.58 -15.48 2.38
C THR A 19 -5.95 -14.84 2.23
N LEU A 20 -6.49 -14.87 1.01
CA LEU A 20 -7.89 -14.60 0.73
C LEU A 20 -8.79 -15.45 1.64
N THR A 21 -9.17 -14.93 2.80
CA THR A 21 -10.11 -15.58 3.69
C THR A 21 -11.48 -15.54 3.02
N ARG A 22 -11.88 -16.64 2.38
CA ARG A 22 -13.25 -16.89 1.91
C ARG A 22 -14.21 -17.15 3.08
N GLN A 23 -14.06 -16.45 4.21
CA GLN A 23 -15.06 -16.52 5.27
C GLN A 23 -16.21 -15.58 4.95
N GLN A 24 -17.44 -16.10 5.12
CA GLN A 24 -18.64 -15.29 5.02
C GLN A 24 -18.54 -14.13 6.00
N ILE A 25 -18.70 -12.92 5.45
CA ILE A 25 -18.80 -11.66 6.16
C ILE A 25 -19.83 -11.84 7.30
N PRO A 26 -19.43 -11.81 8.59
CA PRO A 26 -20.37 -11.70 9.69
C PRO A 26 -21.24 -10.45 9.48
N PRO A 27 -22.48 -10.40 10.01
CA PRO A 27 -23.30 -9.20 9.91
C PRO A 27 -22.48 -8.00 10.39
N GLU A 28 -22.48 -6.94 9.58
CA GLU A 28 -21.61 -5.77 9.73
C GLU A 28 -21.48 -5.39 11.21
N PRO A 29 -20.25 -5.28 11.75
CA PRO A 29 -20.10 -4.63 13.03
C PRO A 29 -20.68 -3.23 12.85
N LYS A 30 -21.75 -2.93 13.58
CA LYS A 30 -22.35 -1.60 13.64
C LYS A 30 -21.26 -0.59 14.00
N ALA A 31 -20.60 -0.04 13.00
CA ALA A 31 -19.75 1.12 13.15
C ALA A 31 -20.66 2.36 13.21
N ASP A 32 -21.62 2.33 14.13
CA ASP A 32 -22.53 3.45 14.41
C ASP A 32 -21.78 4.59 15.11
N ARG A 33 -20.48 4.42 15.39
CA ARG A 33 -19.63 5.36 16.13
C ARG A 33 -18.24 5.46 15.50
N GLU A 34 -17.83 6.68 15.20
CA GLU A 34 -16.45 7.03 14.90
C GLU A 34 -15.55 6.66 16.09
N ALA A 35 -14.35 6.14 15.80
CA ALA A 35 -13.39 5.79 16.84
C ALA A 35 -12.86 7.05 17.53
N ALA A 36 -13.21 7.22 18.81
CA ALA A 36 -12.92 8.42 19.59
C ALA A 36 -11.43 8.56 19.94
N ASP A 37 -10.76 7.43 20.20
CA ASP A 37 -9.33 7.40 20.52
C ASP A 37 -8.56 6.33 19.72
N PHE A 38 -7.26 6.29 19.94
CA PHE A 38 -6.35 5.38 19.25
C PHE A 38 -6.63 3.90 19.58
N ASN A 39 -7.06 3.60 20.81
CA ASN A 39 -7.30 2.23 21.26
C ASN A 39 -8.59 1.69 20.64
N ASP A 40 -9.64 2.51 20.59
CA ASP A 40 -10.89 2.22 19.90
C ASP A 40 -10.65 2.00 18.40
N PHE A 41 -9.82 2.87 17.79
CA PHE A 41 -9.42 2.72 16.39
C PHE A 41 -8.70 1.38 16.15
N LEU A 42 -7.76 1.02 17.02
CA LEU A 42 -7.03 -0.23 16.89
C LEU A 42 -7.94 -1.46 17.10
N ALA A 43 -8.86 -1.40 18.06
CA ALA A 43 -9.82 -2.46 18.31
C ALA A 43 -10.73 -2.69 17.09
N LEU A 44 -11.23 -1.61 16.47
CA LEU A 44 -12.00 -1.67 15.23
C LEU A 44 -11.16 -2.18 14.06
N ALA A 45 -9.91 -1.74 13.92
CA ALA A 45 -9.01 -2.21 12.87
C ALA A 45 -8.75 -3.72 12.98
N LYS A 46 -8.57 -4.25 14.21
CA LYS A 46 -8.44 -5.69 14.46
C LYS A 46 -9.67 -6.46 14.01
N GLN A 47 -10.87 -5.96 14.34
CA GLN A 47 -12.12 -6.61 13.91
C GLN A 47 -12.33 -6.52 12.39
N ALA A 48 -12.01 -5.38 11.79
CA ALA A 48 -12.16 -5.16 10.36
C ALA A 48 -11.21 -6.06 9.54
N ARG A 49 -10.01 -6.34 10.06
CA ARG A 49 -9.02 -7.20 9.42
C ARG A 49 -9.56 -8.60 9.09
N ASP A 50 -10.37 -9.16 9.98
CA ASP A 50 -10.87 -10.54 9.83
C ASP A 50 -12.04 -10.64 8.84
N VAL A 51 -12.68 -9.52 8.52
CA VAL A 51 -13.92 -9.47 7.73
C VAL A 51 -13.71 -8.86 6.35
N VAL A 52 -12.82 -7.89 6.24
CA VAL A 52 -12.62 -7.10 5.03
C VAL A 52 -11.53 -7.74 4.16
N ASN A 53 -11.65 -7.59 2.83
CA ASN A 53 -10.60 -7.96 1.89
C ASN A 53 -9.25 -7.31 2.28
N GLU A 54 -8.16 -8.07 2.26
CA GLU A 54 -6.82 -7.64 2.69
C GLU A 54 -6.34 -6.36 1.99
N GLY A 55 -6.56 -6.25 0.67
CA GLY A 55 -6.18 -5.07 -0.09
C GLY A 55 -6.98 -3.83 0.30
N LEU A 56 -8.30 -3.99 0.50
CA LEU A 56 -9.17 -2.93 0.98
C LEU A 56 -8.83 -2.53 2.42
N PHE A 57 -8.52 -3.51 3.27
CA PHE A 57 -8.11 -3.28 4.65
C PHE A 57 -6.82 -2.47 4.72
N VAL A 58 -5.76 -2.86 4.00
CA VAL A 58 -4.48 -2.13 3.97
C VAL A 58 -4.67 -0.72 3.45
N TYR A 59 -5.47 -0.54 2.39
CA TYR A 59 -5.76 0.79 1.86
C TYR A 59 -6.47 1.66 2.90
N ALA A 60 -7.59 1.17 3.46
CA ALA A 60 -8.38 1.92 4.43
C ALA A 60 -7.59 2.23 5.70
N LEU A 61 -6.82 1.28 6.21
CA LEU A 61 -5.96 1.47 7.38
C LEU A 61 -4.86 2.49 7.10
N SER A 62 -4.23 2.45 5.92
CA SER A 62 -3.20 3.41 5.53
C SER A 62 -3.74 4.83 5.45
N VAL A 63 -4.93 5.01 4.85
CA VAL A 63 -5.63 6.31 4.80
C VAL A 63 -5.96 6.77 6.21
N ALA A 64 -6.52 5.91 7.06
CA ALA A 64 -6.85 6.27 8.44
C ALA A 64 -5.62 6.73 9.24
N VAL A 65 -4.51 5.98 9.17
CA VAL A 65 -3.26 6.33 9.88
C VAL A 65 -2.68 7.67 9.41
N VAL A 66 -2.73 7.95 8.10
CA VAL A 66 -2.20 9.20 7.54
C VAL A 66 -3.03 10.43 7.94
N HIS A 67 -4.35 10.28 8.09
CA HIS A 67 -5.24 11.44 8.24
C HIS A 67 -5.77 11.65 9.66
N ARG A 68 -5.73 10.64 10.54
CA ARG A 68 -6.15 10.78 11.95
C ARG A 68 -5.08 11.51 12.78
N ASP A 69 -5.51 12.44 13.62
CA ASP A 69 -4.58 13.24 14.43
C ASP A 69 -3.91 12.45 15.55
N ASP A 70 -4.57 11.40 16.04
CA ASP A 70 -4.02 10.48 17.04
C ASP A 70 -2.94 9.54 16.49
N CYS A 71 -2.84 9.40 15.17
CA CYS A 71 -1.85 8.57 14.49
C CYS A 71 -0.63 9.37 14.00
N ARG A 72 -0.57 10.68 14.26
CA ARG A 72 0.58 11.51 13.86
C ARG A 72 1.90 10.96 14.40
N GLY A 73 2.86 10.81 13.50
CA GLY A 73 4.19 10.27 13.80
C GLY A 73 4.29 8.75 13.70
N VAL A 74 3.18 8.03 13.55
CA VAL A 74 3.21 6.59 13.21
C VAL A 74 3.68 6.44 11.77
N THR A 75 4.71 5.61 11.56
CA THR A 75 5.21 5.28 10.23
C THR A 75 4.65 3.94 9.79
N LEU A 76 4.04 3.92 8.61
CA LEU A 76 3.53 2.70 8.00
C LEU A 76 4.68 1.86 7.41
N PRO A 77 4.56 0.53 7.38
CA PRO A 77 5.54 -0.32 6.71
C PRO A 77 5.57 0.00 5.20
N PRO A 78 6.71 -0.24 4.53
CA PRO A 78 6.80 -0.10 3.09
C PRO A 78 5.79 -1.01 2.38
N ILE A 79 5.06 -0.49 1.39
CA ILE A 79 3.99 -1.25 0.72
C ILE A 79 4.54 -2.47 -0.03
N GLN A 80 5.78 -2.41 -0.51
CA GLN A 80 6.48 -3.53 -1.14
C GLN A 80 6.82 -4.66 -0.16
N ASP A 81 6.90 -4.38 1.14
CA ASP A 81 7.11 -5.40 2.17
C ASP A 81 5.76 -6.02 2.58
N VAL A 82 4.68 -5.23 2.52
CA VAL A 82 3.32 -5.70 2.82
C VAL A 82 2.76 -6.58 1.69
N PHE A 83 2.96 -6.19 0.43
CA PHE A 83 2.49 -6.91 -0.75
C PHE A 83 3.63 -7.12 -1.77
N PRO A 84 4.63 -7.96 -1.45
CA PRO A 84 5.76 -8.21 -2.35
C PRO A 84 5.33 -8.78 -3.71
N ASP A 85 4.23 -9.53 -3.74
CA ASP A 85 3.59 -10.10 -4.94
C ASP A 85 3.10 -9.07 -5.96
N ARG A 86 2.98 -7.80 -5.57
CA ARG A 86 2.60 -6.70 -6.48
C ARG A 86 3.80 -5.97 -7.09
N PHE A 87 4.99 -6.20 -6.56
CA PHE A 87 6.21 -5.49 -6.96
C PHE A 87 7.25 -6.43 -7.57
N ILE A 88 7.18 -7.72 -7.25
CA ILE A 88 8.16 -8.73 -7.66
C ILE A 88 7.45 -9.78 -8.50
N PRO A 89 8.06 -10.25 -9.60
CA PRO A 89 7.49 -11.30 -10.45
C PRO A 89 7.22 -12.60 -9.69
N ALA A 90 6.15 -13.30 -10.08
CA ALA A 90 5.71 -14.52 -9.41
C ALA A 90 6.78 -15.63 -9.46
N GLU A 91 7.56 -15.70 -10.54
CA GLU A 91 8.66 -16.63 -10.72
C GLU A 91 9.73 -16.44 -9.64
N THR A 92 10.13 -15.19 -9.39
CA THR A 92 11.11 -14.84 -8.35
C THR A 92 10.58 -15.18 -6.96
N ILE A 93 9.30 -14.88 -6.68
CA ILE A 93 8.67 -15.19 -5.39
C ILE A 93 8.59 -16.69 -5.14
N ASN A 94 8.21 -17.46 -6.17
CA ASN A 94 8.14 -18.90 -6.09
C ASN A 94 9.53 -19.52 -5.85
N LEU A 95 10.56 -19.00 -6.52
CA LEU A 95 11.94 -19.42 -6.32
C LEU A 95 12.42 -19.11 -4.89
N ALA A 96 12.21 -17.89 -4.40
CA ALA A 96 12.55 -17.49 -3.04
C ALA A 96 11.83 -18.37 -2.00
N SER A 97 10.55 -18.64 -2.20
CA SER A 97 9.75 -19.51 -1.33
C SER A 97 10.24 -20.96 -1.33
N LYS A 98 10.74 -21.45 -2.47
CA LYS A 98 11.31 -22.79 -2.59
C LYS A 98 12.66 -22.88 -1.87
N GLU A 99 13.54 -21.90 -2.08
CA GLU A 99 14.82 -21.83 -1.38
C GLU A 99 14.63 -21.71 0.14
N ALA A 100 13.64 -20.94 0.60
CA ALA A 100 13.31 -20.76 2.02
C ALA A 100 12.90 -22.05 2.71
N LYS A 101 12.17 -22.92 1.99
CA LYS A 101 11.82 -24.25 2.48
C LYS A 101 13.02 -25.18 2.57
N ASN A 102 13.99 -25.03 1.67
CA ASN A 102 15.20 -25.85 1.66
C ASN A 102 16.22 -25.42 2.73
N LYS A 103 16.27 -24.11 3.04
CA LYS A 103 17.22 -23.51 3.99
C LYS A 103 16.51 -22.65 5.03
N PRO A 104 15.82 -23.27 6.01
CA PRO A 104 14.95 -22.55 6.94
C PRO A 104 15.69 -21.67 7.97
N SER A 105 17.02 -21.74 8.04
CA SER A 105 17.83 -21.02 9.03
C SER A 105 18.85 -20.06 8.40
N GLU A 106 18.83 -19.90 7.08
CA GLU A 106 19.75 -19.02 6.35
C GLU A 106 18.97 -17.91 5.66
N ASP A 107 19.61 -16.74 5.58
CA ASP A 107 19.10 -15.64 4.77
C ASP A 107 19.24 -16.00 3.29
N ILE A 108 18.19 -15.75 2.51
CA ILE A 108 18.14 -16.09 1.09
C ILE A 108 18.10 -14.82 0.27
N SER A 109 18.99 -14.75 -0.70
CA SER A 109 19.00 -13.72 -1.73
C SER A 109 18.69 -14.39 -3.07
N VAL A 110 17.68 -13.87 -3.76
CA VAL A 110 17.29 -14.29 -5.11
C VAL A 110 17.37 -13.06 -5.99
N GLU A 111 18.03 -13.19 -7.14
CA GLU A 111 18.01 -12.13 -8.16
C GLU A 111 16.63 -12.06 -8.79
N ILE A 112 16.14 -10.83 -9.00
CA ILE A 112 14.85 -10.61 -9.63
C ILE A 112 14.97 -10.95 -11.11
N GLU A 113 14.05 -11.78 -11.60
CA GLU A 113 13.91 -12.08 -13.03
C GLU A 113 13.23 -10.91 -13.75
N ASP A 114 13.75 -10.54 -14.92
CA ASP A 114 13.10 -9.54 -15.77
C ASP A 114 11.80 -10.08 -16.36
N THR A 115 10.80 -9.22 -16.55
CA THR A 115 9.53 -9.59 -17.17
C THR A 115 9.30 -8.91 -18.50
N GLY A 116 8.76 -9.66 -19.47
CA GLY A 116 8.35 -9.12 -20.77
C GLY A 116 9.14 -9.69 -21.94
N ASN A 117 8.77 -9.24 -23.14
CA ASN A 117 9.37 -9.68 -24.39
C ASN A 117 10.33 -8.61 -24.90
N ILE A 118 11.62 -8.92 -24.98
CA ILE A 118 12.66 -8.00 -25.47
C ILE A 118 12.43 -7.49 -26.91
N LEU A 119 11.60 -8.19 -27.68
CA LEU A 119 11.23 -7.78 -29.04
C LEU A 119 10.16 -6.69 -29.04
N GLU A 120 9.42 -6.52 -27.95
CA GLU A 120 8.44 -5.45 -27.79
C GLU A 120 9.17 -4.13 -27.52
N PRO A 121 8.95 -3.07 -28.34
CA PRO A 121 9.61 -1.78 -28.13
C PRO A 121 9.35 -1.18 -26.74
N GLU A 122 8.17 -1.47 -26.16
CA GLU A 122 7.77 -1.00 -24.82
C GLU A 122 8.60 -1.62 -23.69
N TYR A 123 9.22 -2.79 -23.91
CA TYR A 123 10.10 -3.44 -22.93
C TYR A 123 11.26 -2.53 -22.51
N LYS A 124 11.70 -1.62 -23.39
CA LYS A 124 12.73 -0.62 -23.07
C LYS A 124 12.35 0.28 -21.91
N LEU A 125 11.05 0.39 -21.58
CA LEU A 125 10.54 1.17 -20.47
C LEU A 125 10.24 0.34 -19.22
N ALA A 126 10.44 -0.99 -19.25
CA ALA A 126 10.15 -1.88 -18.14
C ALA A 126 10.87 -1.42 -16.86
N TYR A 127 12.14 -1.04 -16.96
CA TYR A 127 12.93 -0.54 -15.82
C TYR A 127 12.30 0.66 -15.10
N PHE A 128 11.47 1.46 -15.77
CA PHE A 128 10.75 2.58 -15.17
C PHE A 128 9.34 2.18 -14.72
N ARG A 129 8.61 1.45 -15.58
CA ARG A 129 7.22 1.03 -15.34
C ARG A 129 7.11 0.02 -14.19
N GLU A 130 8.12 -0.82 -14.02
CA GLU A 130 8.21 -1.86 -12.99
C GLU A 130 9.08 -1.42 -11.81
N HIS A 131 9.61 -0.19 -11.83
CA HIS A 131 10.43 0.32 -10.73
C HIS A 131 9.66 0.38 -9.42
N ILE A 132 10.13 -0.34 -8.41
CA ILE A 132 9.49 -0.46 -7.08
C ILE A 132 9.16 0.91 -6.49
N GLY A 133 10.13 1.83 -6.47
CA GLY A 133 9.94 3.17 -5.91
C GLY A 133 8.93 4.05 -6.68
N VAL A 134 8.77 3.85 -7.99
CA VAL A 134 7.82 4.62 -8.81
C VAL A 134 6.40 4.15 -8.52
N ASN A 135 6.21 2.82 -8.46
CA ASN A 135 4.94 2.20 -8.14
C ASN A 135 4.53 2.43 -6.67
N ALA A 136 5.47 2.35 -5.73
CA ALA A 136 5.22 2.68 -4.33
C ALA A 136 4.84 4.15 -4.15
N HIS A 137 5.53 5.07 -4.84
CA HIS A 137 5.16 6.49 -4.82
C HIS A 137 3.72 6.71 -5.32
N HIS A 138 3.34 6.05 -6.41
CA HIS A 138 1.98 6.14 -6.94
C HIS A 138 0.94 5.64 -5.92
N TRP A 139 1.20 4.52 -5.24
CA TRP A 139 0.34 4.04 -4.15
C TRP A 139 0.19 5.07 -3.02
N TYR A 140 1.30 5.58 -2.49
CA TYR A 140 1.27 6.55 -1.39
C TYR A 140 0.57 7.85 -1.78
N TRP A 141 0.66 8.25 -3.05
CA TRP A 141 -0.08 9.41 -3.54
C TRP A 141 -1.59 9.22 -3.41
N HIS A 142 -2.12 8.04 -3.76
CA HIS A 142 -3.56 7.72 -3.58
C HIS A 142 -3.96 7.57 -2.10
N VAL A 143 -3.05 7.15 -1.21
CA VAL A 143 -3.30 7.13 0.23
C VAL A 143 -3.44 8.56 0.79
N VAL A 144 -2.59 9.48 0.33
CA VAL A 144 -2.64 10.89 0.76
C VAL A 144 -3.82 11.62 0.12
N TYR A 145 -4.13 11.33 -1.14
CA TYR A 145 -5.22 11.96 -1.90
C TYR A 145 -6.23 10.93 -2.40
N PRO A 146 -7.02 10.31 -1.51
CA PRO A 146 -8.00 9.31 -1.90
C PRO A 146 -9.12 9.94 -2.75
N ALA A 147 -9.50 9.25 -3.83
CA ALA A 147 -10.48 9.74 -4.80
C ALA A 147 -11.90 9.90 -4.18
N ASN A 148 -12.24 9.07 -3.21
CA ASN A 148 -13.53 9.05 -2.52
C ASN A 148 -13.53 9.84 -1.20
N TRP A 149 -12.68 10.87 -1.07
CA TRP A 149 -12.63 11.68 0.14
C TRP A 149 -13.96 12.40 0.42
N SER A 150 -14.54 12.16 1.59
CA SER A 150 -15.74 12.86 2.05
C SER A 150 -15.40 13.83 3.17
N VAL A 151 -15.68 15.11 2.96
CA VAL A 151 -15.56 16.14 4.00
C VAL A 151 -16.59 15.91 5.11
N GLU A 152 -17.76 15.36 4.77
CA GLU A 152 -18.82 15.06 5.73
C GLU A 152 -18.37 13.99 6.74
N LEU A 153 -17.65 12.97 6.27
CA LEU A 153 -17.15 11.88 7.13
C LEU A 153 -15.85 12.21 7.87
N THR A 154 -15.01 13.09 7.29
CA THR A 154 -13.67 13.36 7.85
C THR A 154 -13.58 14.67 8.62
N GLY A 155 -14.56 15.56 8.45
CA GLY A 155 -14.51 16.94 8.97
C GLY A 155 -13.37 17.79 8.38
N LYS A 156 -12.60 17.27 7.42
CA LYS A 156 -11.39 17.87 6.89
C LYS A 156 -11.53 18.09 5.39
N LYS A 157 -11.19 19.30 4.92
CA LYS A 157 -11.06 19.55 3.48
C LYS A 157 -9.80 18.85 2.96
N ASN A 158 -9.92 18.15 1.85
CA ASN A 158 -8.77 17.60 1.14
C ASN A 158 -8.10 18.69 0.30
N GLU A 159 -7.49 19.66 0.99
CA GLU A 159 -6.88 20.82 0.34
C GLU A 159 -5.79 20.37 -0.63
N GLY A 160 -5.87 20.86 -1.87
CA GLY A 160 -4.87 20.58 -2.89
C GLY A 160 -4.93 19.20 -3.53
N SER A 161 -5.93 18.37 -3.24
CA SER A 161 -6.17 17.10 -3.96
C SER A 161 -6.32 17.35 -5.46
N GLU A 162 -7.31 18.11 -5.89
CA GLU A 162 -7.57 18.37 -7.32
C GLU A 162 -6.34 18.94 -8.06
N ARG A 163 -5.68 19.96 -7.48
CA ARG A 163 -4.47 20.55 -8.08
C ARG A 163 -3.30 19.58 -8.13
N ARG A 164 -3.11 18.74 -7.10
CA ARG A 164 -2.01 17.77 -7.05
C ARG A 164 -2.28 16.53 -7.89
N THR A 165 -3.54 16.12 -8.03
CA THR A 165 -3.99 15.10 -8.97
C THR A 165 -3.70 15.55 -10.38
N PHE A 166 -4.10 16.78 -10.70
CA PHE A 166 -3.82 17.42 -11.98
C PHE A 166 -2.31 17.52 -12.24
N LEU A 167 -1.52 17.95 -11.25
CA LEU A 167 -0.06 18.06 -11.37
C LEU A 167 0.68 16.72 -11.45
N LEU A 168 0.12 15.62 -10.91
CA LEU A 168 0.75 14.29 -10.98
C LEU A 168 0.35 13.50 -12.23
N HIS A 169 -0.79 13.80 -12.87
CA HIS A 169 -1.26 13.01 -14.02
C HIS A 169 -1.28 13.77 -15.35
N THR A 170 -0.98 15.07 -15.41
CA THR A 170 -0.96 15.81 -16.68
C THR A 170 0.36 15.70 -17.47
N PRO A 171 0.32 15.51 -18.80
CA PRO A 171 1.53 15.39 -19.64
C PRO A 171 2.47 16.61 -19.60
N ALA A 172 1.94 17.79 -19.25
CA ALA A 172 2.67 19.05 -19.32
C ALA A 172 3.66 19.27 -18.16
N ASN A 173 3.48 18.64 -17.00
CA ASN A 173 4.27 18.99 -15.80
C ASN A 173 4.62 17.84 -14.84
N VAL A 174 4.45 16.58 -15.24
CA VAL A 174 4.62 15.45 -14.32
C VAL A 174 6.07 14.97 -14.31
N ARG A 175 6.69 14.91 -13.14
CA ARG A 175 8.02 14.29 -12.97
C ARG A 175 8.05 12.81 -13.39
N GLN A 176 6.95 12.07 -13.32
CA GLN A 176 6.79 10.70 -13.84
C GLN A 176 6.46 10.62 -15.35
N VAL A 177 5.35 11.18 -15.86
CA VAL A 177 5.02 11.17 -17.31
C VAL A 177 6.04 11.96 -18.14
N GLY A 178 6.57 13.06 -17.60
CA GLY A 178 7.67 13.81 -18.22
C GLY A 178 9.01 13.07 -18.16
N ARG A 179 9.26 12.23 -17.15
CA ARG A 179 10.39 11.28 -17.18
C ARG A 179 10.14 10.23 -18.25
N LEU A 180 9.00 9.54 -18.21
CA LEU A 180 8.62 8.54 -19.20
C LEU A 180 8.73 9.08 -20.64
N ARG A 181 8.27 10.31 -20.88
CA ARG A 181 8.39 10.97 -22.19
C ARG A 181 9.84 11.29 -22.56
N LYS A 182 10.71 11.63 -21.61
CA LYS A 182 12.15 11.80 -21.85
C LYS A 182 12.85 10.48 -22.17
N GLU A 183 12.40 9.37 -21.57
CA GLU A 183 12.93 8.03 -21.83
C GLU A 183 12.48 7.46 -23.19
N LEU A 184 11.39 8.00 -23.74
CA LEU A 184 10.84 7.64 -25.05
C LEU A 184 11.44 8.43 -26.23
N LEU A 185 12.15 9.54 -25.98
CA LEU A 185 12.73 10.44 -26.99
C LEU A 185 14.23 10.24 -27.12
#